data_AF-H3GUK4-F1
#
_entry.id   AF-H3GUK4-F1
#
_cell.length_a   1.000
_cell.length_b   1.000
_cell.length_c   1.000
_cell.angle_alpha   90.00
_cell.angle_beta   90.00
_cell.angle_gamma   90.00
#
_symmetry.space_group_name_H-M   'P 1'
#
loop_
_entity.id
_entity.type
_entity.pdbx_description
1 polymer ?
#
loop_
_entity_poly.entity_id
_entity_poly.type
_entity_poly.pdbx_seq_one_letter_code
_entity_poly.pdbx_strand_id
1 'polypeptide(L)'
;MPTAVDKEGIEEEEVIVTTFDSESIHLVEPNIPLQSNSSDCGVFLLMYAASIVRLFPAGMTREELESNLTSTLSTEMFRDEHVLEFREYLQQLLFCLQFLEKNGLPEEHVKQEELETFTID
;
A
#
# COMPACT_ATOMS: atom_id res chain seq x y z
N MET A 1 -1.26 46.14 43.79
CA MET A 1 -2.54 45.54 43.34
C MET A 1 -2.29 44.82 42.03
N PRO A 2 -2.90 43.64 41.84
CA PRO A 2 -2.58 42.71 40.75
C PRO A 2 -3.37 43.06 39.49
N THR A 3 -2.79 42.80 38.32
CA THR A 3 -3.54 42.51 37.11
C THR A 3 -2.95 41.25 36.51
N ALA A 4 -3.68 40.15 36.70
CA ALA A 4 -3.47 38.90 36.03
C ALA A 4 -3.52 39.14 34.51
N VAL A 5 -2.53 38.62 33.79
CA VAL A 5 -2.69 38.36 32.36
C VAL A 5 -2.97 36.87 32.30
N ASP A 6 -4.26 36.57 32.26
CA ASP A 6 -4.76 35.25 31.91
C ASP A 6 -4.17 34.90 30.54
N LYS A 7 -3.30 33.88 30.52
CA LYS A 7 -2.93 33.22 29.27
C LYS A 7 -4.12 32.35 28.91
N GLU A 8 -5.08 32.94 28.22
CA GLU A 8 -6.14 32.21 27.55
C GLU A 8 -5.50 31.12 26.70
N GLY A 9 -5.83 29.87 27.03
CA GLY A 9 -5.53 28.73 26.20
C GLY A 9 -6.17 28.98 24.85
N ILE A 10 -5.35 29.04 23.80
CA ILE A 10 -5.83 29.02 22.43
C ILE A 10 -6.39 27.61 22.25
N GLU A 11 -7.69 27.47 22.48
CA GLU A 11 -8.47 26.33 22.01
C GLU A 11 -8.36 26.39 20.48
N GLU A 12 -7.59 25.47 19.91
CA GLU A 12 -7.55 25.26 18.46
C GLU A 12 -8.97 24.89 18.04
N GLU A 13 -9.73 25.86 17.55
CA GLU A 13 -11.05 25.61 16.94
C GLU A 13 -10.84 24.60 15.82
N GLU A 14 -11.34 23.37 16.00
CA GLU A 14 -11.42 22.38 14.94
C GLU A 14 -12.30 22.97 13.81
N VAL A 15 -11.65 23.48 12.77
CA VAL A 15 -12.32 24.00 11.58
C VAL A 15 -12.96 22.82 10.86
N ILE A 16 -14.26 22.61 11.07
CA ILE A 16 -15.03 21.58 10.38
C ILE A 16 -15.16 21.99 8.91
N VAL A 17 -14.33 21.40 8.06
CA VAL A 17 -14.39 21.60 6.60
C VAL A 17 -15.62 20.89 6.05
N THR A 18 -16.61 21.66 5.59
CA THR A 18 -17.88 21.15 5.03
C THR A 18 -17.95 21.21 3.50
N THR A 19 -16.92 21.77 2.86
CA THR A 19 -16.84 21.94 1.41
C THR A 19 -15.63 21.17 0.87
N PHE A 20 -15.88 20.34 -0.14
CA PHE A 20 -14.80 19.69 -0.88
C PHE A 20 -14.13 20.71 -1.80
N ASP A 21 -12.85 20.98 -1.57
CA ASP A 21 -12.02 21.79 -2.46
C ASP A 21 -11.35 20.89 -3.50
N SER A 22 -11.79 20.96 -4.75
CA SER A 22 -11.18 20.17 -5.82
C SER A 22 -9.74 20.59 -6.13
N GLU A 23 -9.36 21.83 -5.80
CA GLU A 23 -8.00 22.33 -6.03
C GLU A 23 -7.02 21.84 -4.97
N SER A 24 -7.51 21.33 -3.84
CA SER A 24 -6.67 20.73 -2.79
C SER A 24 -6.20 19.31 -3.12
N ILE A 25 -6.68 18.71 -4.22
CA ILE A 25 -6.25 17.39 -4.68
C ILE A 25 -5.19 17.54 -5.77
N HIS A 26 -4.04 16.95 -5.52
CA HIS A 26 -2.98 16.84 -6.51
C HIS A 26 -2.88 15.39 -6.98
N LEU A 27 -3.06 15.17 -8.28
CA LEU A 27 -2.78 13.88 -8.91
C LEU A 27 -1.26 13.75 -9.06
N VAL A 28 -0.72 12.67 -8.50
CA VAL A 28 0.70 12.30 -8.65
C VAL A 28 0.77 11.00 -9.43
N GLU A 29 1.50 11.02 -10.54
CA GLU A 29 1.69 9.86 -11.42
C GLU A 29 3.17 9.42 -11.36
N PRO A 30 3.53 8.49 -10.45
CA PRO A 30 4.90 7.98 -10.39
C PRO A 30 5.23 7.14 -11.62
N ASN A 31 6.50 7.16 -12.02
CA ASN A 31 6.99 6.33 -13.12
C ASN A 31 7.27 4.91 -12.60
N ILE A 32 6.27 4.04 -12.73
CA ILE A 32 6.28 2.65 -12.24
C ILE A 32 6.40 1.65 -13.41
N PRO A 33 6.72 0.36 -13.14
CA PRO A 33 6.71 -0.66 -14.18
C PRO A 33 5.37 -0.64 -14.94
N LEU A 34 5.37 -0.88 -16.24
CA LEU A 34 4.13 -0.92 -17.02
C LEU A 34 4.00 -2.29 -17.66
N GLN A 35 2.80 -2.85 -17.61
CA GLN A 35 2.52 -4.12 -18.29
C GLN A 35 2.70 -3.98 -19.81
N SER A 36 3.32 -4.98 -20.41
CA SER A 36 3.46 -5.09 -21.87
C SER A 36 2.37 -5.96 -22.50
N ASN A 37 1.67 -6.77 -21.71
CA ASN A 37 0.62 -7.68 -22.16
C ASN A 37 -0.78 -7.19 -21.76
N SER A 38 -1.82 -7.88 -22.27
CA SER A 38 -3.23 -7.49 -22.08
C SER A 38 -3.93 -8.16 -20.89
N SER A 39 -3.28 -9.09 -20.19
CA SER A 39 -3.91 -9.96 -19.19
C SER A 39 -3.41 -9.77 -17.76
N ASP A 40 -2.30 -9.05 -17.57
CA ASP A 40 -1.59 -9.07 -16.29
C ASP A 40 -1.87 -7.85 -15.43
N CYS A 41 -2.78 -6.99 -15.87
CA CYS A 41 -3.11 -5.74 -15.21
C CYS A 41 -3.48 -5.93 -13.73
N GLY A 42 -4.21 -7.01 -13.42
CA GLY A 42 -4.56 -7.37 -12.05
C GLY A 42 -3.36 -7.84 -11.22
N VAL A 43 -2.40 -8.54 -11.82
CA VAL A 43 -1.19 -8.99 -11.13
C VAL A 43 -0.29 -7.80 -10.82
N PHE A 44 -0.07 -6.91 -11.80
CA PHE A 44 0.64 -5.64 -11.59
C PHE A 44 -0.03 -4.79 -10.50
N LEU A 45 -1.37 -4.67 -10.52
CA LEU A 45 -2.12 -3.94 -9.49
C LEU A 45 -1.87 -4.49 -8.08
N LEU A 46 -1.89 -5.81 -7.91
CA LEU A 46 -1.61 -6.44 -6.62
C LEU A 46 -0.16 -6.23 -6.18
N MET A 47 0.80 -6.28 -7.11
CA MET A 47 2.19 -5.99 -6.79
C MET A 47 2.41 -4.51 -6.39
N TYR A 48 1.72 -3.56 -7.03
CA TYR A 48 1.75 -2.16 -6.60
C TYR A 48 1.19 -2.01 -5.20
N ALA A 49 0.02 -2.60 -4.93
CA ALA A 49 -0.62 -2.51 -3.62
C ALA A 49 0.27 -3.11 -2.52
N ALA A 50 0.84 -4.30 -2.74
CA ALA A 50 1.76 -4.94 -1.81
C ALA A 50 3.00 -4.07 -1.56
N SER A 51 3.57 -3.50 -2.61
CA SER A 51 4.74 -2.61 -2.51
C SER A 51 4.42 -1.34 -1.72
N ILE A 52 3.28 -0.69 -2.00
CA ILE A 52 2.85 0.53 -1.30
C ILE A 52 2.62 0.24 0.18
N VAL A 53 1.91 -0.84 0.53
CA VAL A 53 1.66 -1.22 1.92
C VAL A 53 2.97 -1.52 2.66
N ARG A 54 3.93 -2.17 1.98
CA ARG A 54 5.25 -2.46 2.57
C ARG A 54 6.08 -1.19 2.78
N LEU A 55 6.02 -0.23 1.85
CA LEU A 55 6.77 1.03 1.93
C LEU A 55 6.15 2.00 2.94
N PHE A 56 4.82 1.99 3.08
CA PHE A 56 4.06 2.91 3.90
C PHE A 56 3.13 2.16 4.88
N PRO A 57 3.68 1.38 5.83
CA PRO A 57 2.88 0.52 6.71
C PRO A 57 1.95 1.29 7.67
N ALA A 58 2.27 2.56 7.96
CA ALA A 58 1.44 3.44 8.78
C ALA A 58 0.48 4.32 7.93
N GLY A 59 0.44 4.10 6.61
CA GLY A 59 -0.17 5.02 5.66
C GLY A 59 0.83 6.05 5.13
N MET A 60 0.36 6.90 4.22
CA MET A 60 1.16 7.90 3.51
C MET A 60 0.83 9.30 4.02
N THR A 61 1.85 10.06 4.39
CA THR A 61 1.75 11.48 4.74
C THR A 61 1.90 12.37 3.50
N ARG A 62 1.48 13.63 3.60
CA ARG A 62 1.63 14.60 2.52
C ARG A 62 3.11 14.87 2.20
N GLU A 63 3.93 14.95 3.23
CA GLU A 63 5.36 15.20 3.13
C GLU A 63 6.07 14.06 2.40
N GLU A 64 5.69 12.81 2.65
CA GLU A 64 6.21 11.63 1.95
C GLU A 64 5.80 11.60 0.47
N LEU A 65 4.56 12.00 0.18
CA LEU A 65 4.07 12.14 -1.19
C LEU A 65 4.88 13.20 -1.97
N GLU A 66 5.15 14.35 -1.34
CA GLU A 66 5.83 15.48 -1.98
C GLU A 66 7.35 15.28 -2.12
N SER A 67 7.99 14.57 -1.20
CA SER A 67 9.46 14.44 -1.16
C SER A 67 10.02 13.13 -1.74
N ASN A 68 9.30 12.01 -1.58
CA ASN A 68 9.90 10.69 -1.75
C ASN A 68 9.13 9.74 -2.68
N LEU A 69 7.90 10.07 -3.09
CA LEU A 69 7.06 9.12 -3.82
C LEU A 69 7.71 8.67 -5.14
N THR A 70 8.20 9.62 -5.94
CA THR A 70 8.84 9.34 -7.24
C THR A 70 10.19 8.62 -7.10
N SER A 71 10.87 8.79 -5.97
CA SER A 71 12.12 8.07 -5.68
C SER A 71 11.88 6.65 -5.16
N THR A 72 10.72 6.40 -4.55
CA THR A 72 10.39 5.12 -3.91
C THR A 72 9.59 4.21 -4.86
N LEU A 73 8.60 4.77 -5.55
CA LEU A 73 7.85 4.12 -6.62
C LEU A 73 8.55 4.42 -7.95
N SER A 74 9.43 3.51 -8.35
CA SER A 74 10.25 3.61 -9.56
C SER A 74 10.01 2.45 -10.51
N THR A 75 10.47 2.57 -11.75
CA THR A 75 10.39 1.51 -12.78
C THR A 75 11.15 0.24 -12.41
N GLU A 76 12.01 0.29 -11.39
CA GLU A 76 12.83 -0.83 -10.95
C GLU A 76 12.26 -1.54 -9.71
N MET A 77 11.09 -1.11 -9.20
CA MET A 77 10.49 -1.71 -7.99
C MET A 77 10.14 -3.19 -8.17
N PHE A 78 9.90 -3.63 -9.41
CA PHE A 78 9.86 -5.02 -9.82
C PHE A 78 9.98 -5.13 -11.35
N ARG A 79 10.17 -6.36 -11.84
CA ARG A 79 10.33 -6.70 -13.26
C ARG A 79 9.30 -7.71 -13.69
N ASP A 80 9.16 -7.90 -15.00
CA ASP A 80 8.23 -8.88 -15.58
C ASP A 80 8.46 -10.31 -15.05
N GLU A 81 9.70 -10.68 -14.72
CA GLU A 81 10.02 -11.97 -14.09
C GLU A 81 9.35 -12.13 -12.72
N HIS A 82 9.40 -11.09 -11.88
CA HIS A 82 8.73 -11.08 -10.59
C HIS A 82 7.20 -11.12 -10.72
N VAL A 83 6.64 -10.58 -11.80
CA VAL A 83 5.19 -10.66 -12.08
C VAL A 83 4.77 -12.09 -12.38
N LEU A 84 5.60 -12.84 -13.10
CA LEU A 84 5.36 -14.26 -13.40
C LEU A 84 5.47 -15.09 -12.12
N GLU A 85 6.52 -14.90 -11.34
CA GLU A 85 6.71 -15.58 -10.05
C GLU A 85 5.55 -15.28 -9.09
N PHE A 86 5.10 -14.03 -9.02
CA PHE A 86 3.98 -13.65 -8.18
C PHE A 86 2.67 -14.30 -8.63
N ARG A 87 2.46 -14.48 -9.95
CA ARG A 87 1.32 -15.23 -10.47
C ARG A 87 1.35 -16.69 -10.02
N GLU A 88 2.50 -17.34 -10.11
CA GLU A 88 2.66 -18.74 -9.68
C GLU A 88 2.44 -18.87 -8.18
N TYR A 89 3.00 -17.95 -7.39
CA TYR A 89 2.76 -17.83 -5.96
C TYR A 89 1.27 -17.68 -5.63
N LEU A 90 0.54 -16.76 -6.29
CA LEU A 90 -0.90 -16.59 -6.08
C LEU A 90 -1.68 -17.87 -6.38
N GLN A 91 -1.29 -18.60 -7.43
CA GLN A 91 -1.92 -19.86 -7.78
C GLN A 91 -1.67 -20.93 -6.69
N GLN A 92 -0.44 -21.05 -6.20
CA GLN A 92 -0.09 -21.97 -5.11
C GLN A 92 -0.84 -21.62 -3.82
N LEU A 93 -0.86 -20.33 -3.44
CA LEU A 93 -1.60 -19.83 -2.29
C LEU A 93 -3.08 -20.15 -2.38
N LEU A 94 -3.72 -19.92 -3.52
CA LEU A 94 -5.13 -20.26 -3.72
C LEU A 94 -5.40 -21.75 -3.56
N PHE A 95 -4.55 -22.62 -4.11
CA PHE A 95 -4.70 -24.07 -3.93
C PHE A 95 -4.50 -24.50 -2.48
N CYS A 96 -3.51 -23.93 -1.79
CA CYS A 96 -3.26 -24.16 -0.38
C CYS A 96 -4.51 -23.78 0.44
N LEU A 97 -5.00 -22.55 0.29
CA LEU A 97 -6.19 -22.06 1.00
C LEU A 97 -7.43 -22.91 0.72
N GLN A 98 -7.67 -23.29 -0.53
CA GLN A 98 -8.77 -24.20 -0.89
C GLN A 98 -8.62 -25.58 -0.25
N PHE A 99 -7.40 -26.10 -0.16
CA PHE A 99 -7.13 -27.37 0.51
C PHE A 99 -7.40 -27.26 2.01
N LEU A 100 -6.92 -26.19 2.66
CA LEU A 100 -7.13 -25.97 4.09
C LEU A 100 -8.63 -25.84 4.41
N GLU A 101 -9.36 -25.02 3.65
CA GLU A 101 -10.81 -24.84 3.79
C GLU A 101 -11.56 -26.17 3.67
N LYS A 102 -11.26 -26.97 2.63
CA LYS A 102 -11.92 -28.26 2.41
C LYS A 102 -11.67 -29.29 3.51
N ASN A 103 -10.53 -29.19 4.20
CA ASN A 103 -10.15 -30.11 5.26
C ASN A 103 -10.43 -29.55 6.67
N GLY A 104 -11.02 -28.34 6.77
CA GLY A 104 -11.27 -27.69 8.06
C GLY A 104 -9.99 -27.36 8.82
N LEU A 105 -8.89 -27.13 8.11
CA LEU A 105 -7.61 -26.74 8.68
C LEU A 105 -7.52 -25.21 8.76
N PRO A 106 -6.85 -24.67 9.79
CA PRO A 106 -6.79 -23.23 9.97
C PRO A 106 -5.69 -22.61 9.10
N GLU A 107 -5.79 -21.30 8.83
CA GLU A 107 -4.95 -20.58 7.87
C GLU A 107 -3.47 -20.55 8.27
N GLU A 108 -3.12 -20.73 9.53
CA GLU A 108 -1.73 -20.75 10.02
C GLU A 108 -0.89 -21.86 9.35
N HIS A 109 -1.53 -22.87 8.75
CA HIS A 109 -0.86 -23.89 7.96
C HIS A 109 -0.25 -23.36 6.66
N VAL A 110 -0.68 -22.21 6.14
CA VAL A 110 -0.05 -21.54 4.97
C VAL A 110 1.45 -21.31 5.21
N LYS A 111 1.84 -21.05 6.47
CA LYS A 111 3.25 -20.86 6.87
C LYS A 111 4.08 -22.13 6.68
N GLN A 112 3.47 -23.31 6.84
CA GLN A 112 4.16 -24.60 6.69
C GLN A 112 4.50 -24.89 5.23
N GLU A 113 3.74 -24.31 4.31
CA GLU A 113 3.96 -24.37 2.87
C GLU A 113 4.83 -23.20 2.35
N GLU A 114 5.38 -22.37 3.25
CA GLU A 114 6.23 -21.21 2.92
C GLU A 114 5.51 -20.14 2.07
N LEU A 115 4.17 -20.05 2.17
CA LEU A 115 3.33 -19.16 1.37
C LEU A 115 2.80 -17.94 2.16
N GLU A 116 3.41 -17.60 3.29
CA GLU A 116 2.92 -16.49 4.14
C GLU A 116 3.19 -15.10 3.55
N THR A 117 4.27 -14.97 2.79
CA THR A 117 4.68 -13.71 2.16
C THR A 117 5.37 -13.97 0.83
N PHE A 118 5.14 -13.07 -0.13
CA PHE A 118 5.94 -12.99 -1.34
C PHE A 118 6.99 -11.88 -1.20
N THR A 119 8.25 -12.21 -1.48
CA THR A 119 9.37 -11.25 -1.49
C THR A 119 10.00 -11.22 -2.86
N ILE A 120 10.36 -10.01 -3.30
CA ILE A 120 11.19 -9.79 -4.48
C ILE A 120 12.64 -9.73 -3.98
N ASP A 121 13.50 -10.58 -4.54
CA ASP A 121 14.94 -10.64 -4.22
C ASP A 121 15.77 -9.58 -4.98
#